data_AF-A0A1Z9RKT1-F1
#
_entry.id   AF-A0A1Z9RKT1-F1
#
_cell.length_a   1.000
_cell.length_b   1.000
_cell.length_c   1.000
_cell.angle_alpha   90.00
_cell.angle_beta   90.00
_cell.angle_gamma   90.00
#
_symmetry.space_group_name_H-M   'P 1'
#
loop_
_entity.id
_entity.type
_entity.pdbx_description
1 polymer ?
#
loop_
_entity_poly.entity_id
_entity_poly.type
_entity_poly.pdbx_seq_one_letter_code
_entity_poly.pdbx_strand_id
1 'polypeptide(L)'
;MKINNSYKKYEKKVSMHLHNIYSYLLNSKEVDDLTKKILKITLEKKNNSIKKRKKWSEKDSILICYPDFIKKKNTPSFDLLQNFLDKYLINKFSIIHLLPFYPSSSDEGFSVIDFFKVDNNYGTWKNIKKISKKFDIMADVVLNHSSTKNKWFLNFLQNKAEGKDFYYALDENIKLSHVVRARSHDLLQKFKTLQGDKYVWCTFSKDQVDFDFRNPKVLIKFIDVVMNMLKNGIRVFRFDAVAFIWKRTETNCINLDQVHAIVKLFRVILEEVDKNSLVLTETNLPFFQNISYFGNSDEAHIVYNFSLSPLIINTLIKENCVALQRWSMSMSPAKKNTAYLNFLATHDGIGIRPLEGILKNSDLKKLLVTLEKFGAKFTFRKNQSNKKSVYEANISLFDALSGTYKGKDIYKAERFLCAHTMMLAFEGIPAIYSNSLIATSNDYKLFKKTKLNRSLNRHRYSEKEINSKLNVKTTISHKIFNKLIKILDIRKKQKAFHPNATQYTLNLGSKIFGIWRQSIDKEQSIFAITNISSTRQILDLRKLNIIDNEKWFDVLGNITLSNEMKFVHLAPYETTWITNYTKERNVKKL
;
A
#
# COMPACT_ATOMS: atom_id res chain seq x y z
N MET A 1 -8.11 13.79 39.30
CA MET A 1 -6.88 12.96 39.25
C MET A 1 -6.63 12.21 37.92
N LYS A 2 -7.58 11.48 37.32
CA LYS A 2 -7.34 10.68 36.08
C LYS A 2 -6.90 11.47 34.83
N ILE A 3 -7.41 12.69 34.63
CA ILE A 3 -7.06 13.55 33.47
C ILE A 3 -5.59 13.98 33.51
N ASN A 4 -5.07 14.31 34.70
CA ASN A 4 -3.69 14.78 34.89
C ASN A 4 -2.66 13.67 34.61
N ASN A 5 -3.01 12.40 34.88
CA ASN A 5 -2.13 11.25 34.61
C ASN A 5 -2.07 10.88 33.11
N SER A 6 -3.17 11.03 32.36
CA SER A 6 -3.17 10.75 30.91
C SER A 6 -2.34 11.77 30.15
N TYR A 7 -2.48 13.05 30.49
CA TYR A 7 -1.69 14.13 29.89
C TYR A 7 -0.20 13.94 30.14
N LYS A 8 0.21 13.72 31.41
CA LYS A 8 1.62 13.47 31.77
C LYS A 8 2.21 12.26 31.04
N LYS A 9 1.42 11.19 30.85
CA LYS A 9 1.86 10.01 30.10
C LYS A 9 2.07 10.31 28.61
N TYR A 10 1.19 11.10 28.01
CA TYR A 10 1.31 11.53 26.62
C TYR A 10 2.53 12.45 26.43
N GLU A 11 2.67 13.48 27.27
CA GLU A 11 3.83 14.38 27.31
C GLU A 11 5.15 13.62 27.42
N LYS A 12 5.26 12.70 28.39
CA LYS A 12 6.47 11.88 28.57
C LYS A 12 6.82 11.07 27.32
N LYS A 13 5.82 10.50 26.64
CA LYS A 13 6.06 9.74 25.39
C LYS A 13 6.52 10.64 24.26
N VAL A 14 5.90 11.80 24.08
CA VAL A 14 6.28 12.78 23.04
C VAL A 14 7.70 13.26 23.29
N SER A 15 8.02 13.70 24.51
CA SER A 15 9.37 14.13 24.90
C SER A 15 10.42 13.03 24.63
N MET A 16 10.17 11.80 25.07
CA MET A 16 11.07 10.67 24.84
C MET A 16 11.38 10.46 23.34
N HIS A 17 10.37 10.50 22.47
CA HIS A 17 10.61 10.36 21.03
C HIS A 17 11.38 11.55 20.46
N LEU A 18 11.09 12.77 20.90
CA LEU A 18 11.81 13.96 20.44
C LEU A 18 13.27 13.96 20.88
N HIS A 19 13.58 13.47 22.08
CA HIS A 19 14.96 13.22 22.49
C HIS A 19 15.64 12.22 21.55
N ASN A 20 15.01 11.09 21.24
CA ASN A 20 15.60 10.11 20.30
C ASN A 20 15.82 10.67 18.88
N ILE A 21 15.04 11.68 18.47
CA ILE A 21 15.19 12.30 17.15
C ILE A 21 16.25 13.40 17.15
N TYR A 22 16.26 14.26 18.18
CA TYR A 22 16.95 15.56 18.14
C TYR A 22 18.02 15.77 19.22
N SER A 23 18.24 14.85 20.16
CA SER A 23 19.19 15.06 21.28
C SER A 23 20.63 15.36 20.86
N TYR A 24 20.98 15.04 19.61
CA TYR A 24 22.30 15.30 19.06
C TYR A 24 22.38 16.63 18.27
N LEU A 25 21.24 17.31 18.09
CA LEU A 25 21.12 18.59 17.39
C LEU A 25 20.64 19.72 18.31
N LEU A 26 19.88 19.38 19.34
CA LEU A 26 19.22 20.31 20.26
C LEU A 26 19.60 19.96 21.71
N ASN A 27 19.69 20.98 22.55
CA ASN A 27 19.83 20.77 23.99
C ASN A 27 18.49 20.35 24.63
N SER A 28 18.52 19.87 25.87
CA SER A 28 17.32 19.36 26.56
C SER A 28 16.19 20.40 26.65
N LYS A 29 16.52 21.67 26.93
CA LYS A 29 15.53 22.74 27.04
C LYS A 29 14.82 23.01 25.72
N GLU A 30 15.55 22.97 24.60
CA GLU A 30 14.98 23.12 23.26
C GLU A 30 14.04 21.95 22.91
N VAL A 31 14.38 20.72 23.31
CA VAL A 31 13.52 19.54 23.14
C VAL A 31 12.25 19.64 23.99
N ASP A 32 12.35 20.15 25.22
CA ASP A 32 11.19 20.39 26.09
C ASP A 32 10.24 21.45 25.52
N ASP A 33 10.79 22.55 24.99
CA ASP A 33 9.99 23.59 24.34
C ASP A 33 9.34 23.09 23.06
N LEU A 34 10.02 22.24 22.29
CA LEU A 34 9.46 21.54 21.13
C LEU A 34 8.31 20.60 21.54
N THR A 35 8.49 19.87 22.65
CA THR A 35 7.45 19.01 23.23
C THR A 35 6.20 19.81 23.53
N LYS A 36 6.32 20.93 24.27
CA LYS A 36 5.19 21.80 24.62
C LYS A 36 4.46 22.33 23.39
N LYS A 37 5.19 22.72 22.34
CA LYS A 37 4.61 23.18 21.06
C LYS A 37 3.78 22.08 20.40
N ILE A 38 4.31 20.86 20.32
CA ILE A 38 3.59 19.71 19.72
C ILE A 38 2.35 19.34 20.55
N LEU A 39 2.46 19.35 21.88
CA LEU A 39 1.31 19.11 22.76
C LEU A 39 0.21 20.14 22.53
N LYS A 40 0.55 21.42 22.42
CA LYS A 40 -0.42 22.49 22.12
C LYS A 40 -1.17 22.21 20.81
N ILE A 41 -0.45 21.98 19.71
CA ILE A 41 -1.03 21.72 18.39
C ILE A 41 -1.97 20.51 18.39
N THR A 42 -1.57 19.44 19.08
CA THR A 42 -2.28 18.16 19.05
C THR A 42 -3.51 18.17 19.98
N LEU A 43 -3.42 18.80 21.14
CA LEU A 43 -4.51 18.86 22.12
C LEU A 43 -5.62 19.83 21.70
N GLU A 44 -5.28 20.94 21.05
CA GLU A 44 -6.28 21.85 20.44
C GLU A 44 -7.18 21.12 19.42
N LYS A 45 -6.67 20.05 18.81
CA LYS A 45 -7.34 19.31 17.75
C LYS A 45 -7.87 17.94 18.22
N LYS A 46 -7.76 17.63 19.51
CA LYS A 46 -8.21 16.36 20.10
C LYS A 46 -9.73 16.27 20.10
N ASN A 47 -10.26 15.16 19.56
CA ASN A 47 -11.70 14.90 19.58
C ASN A 47 -12.07 13.88 20.66
N ASN A 48 -12.52 14.38 21.81
CA ASN A 48 -12.88 13.54 22.97
C ASN A 48 -14.16 12.71 22.78
N SER A 49 -14.95 12.95 21.72
CA SER A 49 -16.24 12.28 21.49
C SER A 49 -16.13 10.94 20.73
N ILE A 50 -14.93 10.57 20.27
CA ILE A 50 -14.75 9.41 19.39
C ILE A 50 -14.66 8.11 20.19
N LYS A 51 -15.68 7.25 20.02
CA LYS A 51 -15.62 5.87 20.52
C LYS A 51 -14.54 5.07 19.77
N LYS A 52 -13.71 4.37 20.54
CA LYS A 52 -12.67 3.47 20.00
C LYS A 52 -13.34 2.29 19.29
N ARG A 53 -13.02 2.09 18.01
CA ARG A 53 -13.43 0.92 17.22
C ARG A 53 -12.30 -0.14 17.23
N LYS A 54 -12.63 -1.37 16.83
CA LYS A 54 -11.59 -2.35 16.45
C LYS A 54 -10.85 -1.79 15.22
N LYS A 55 -9.52 -1.96 15.15
CA LYS A 55 -8.71 -1.38 14.06
C LYS A 55 -9.05 -1.98 12.69
N TRP A 56 -9.36 -3.27 12.65
CA TRP A 56 -9.76 -4.01 11.45
C TRP A 56 -10.43 -5.35 11.83
N SER A 57 -10.96 -6.02 10.82
CA SER A 57 -11.66 -7.31 10.83
C SER A 57 -11.50 -8.02 9.48
N GLU A 58 -12.05 -9.23 9.36
CA GLU A 58 -12.18 -9.95 8.09
C GLU A 58 -12.98 -9.17 7.01
N LYS A 59 -13.75 -8.16 7.43
CA LYS A 59 -14.61 -7.35 6.57
C LYS A 59 -13.88 -6.22 5.85
N ASP A 60 -12.66 -5.92 6.31
CA ASP A 60 -11.90 -4.78 5.84
C ASP A 60 -11.18 -5.04 4.53
N SER A 61 -11.30 -4.07 3.61
CA SER A 61 -10.66 -4.08 2.30
C SER A 61 -10.48 -2.65 1.81
N ILE A 62 -9.37 -2.42 1.10
CA ILE A 62 -8.98 -1.09 0.59
C ILE A 62 -9.16 -1.04 -0.92
N LEU A 63 -9.78 0.03 -1.42
CA LEU A 63 -9.72 0.40 -2.82
C LEU A 63 -8.65 1.48 -3.00
N ILE A 64 -7.65 1.23 -3.84
CA ILE A 64 -6.67 2.25 -4.23
C ILE A 64 -7.15 2.90 -5.52
N CYS A 65 -7.40 4.21 -5.51
CA CYS A 65 -7.85 4.92 -6.70
C CYS A 65 -7.34 6.36 -6.74
N TYR A 66 -7.19 6.87 -7.97
CA TYR A 66 -6.96 8.29 -8.18
C TYR A 66 -8.25 9.10 -8.00
N PRO A 67 -8.17 10.36 -7.51
CA PRO A 67 -9.32 11.26 -7.42
C PRO A 67 -10.09 11.43 -8.74
N ASP A 68 -9.39 11.34 -9.87
CA ASP A 68 -9.91 11.49 -11.23
C ASP A 68 -10.06 10.15 -11.98
N PHE A 69 -10.13 9.03 -11.26
CA PHE A 69 -10.35 7.70 -11.86
C PHE A 69 -11.53 7.71 -12.84
N ILE A 70 -12.60 8.42 -12.49
CA ILE A 70 -13.67 8.82 -13.40
C ILE A 70 -13.53 10.32 -13.69
N LYS A 71 -13.49 10.70 -14.97
CA LYS A 71 -13.30 12.09 -15.40
C LYS A 71 -14.35 12.53 -16.43
N LYS A 72 -14.68 13.81 -16.37
CA LYS A 72 -15.43 14.54 -17.38
C LYS A 72 -14.73 15.87 -17.61
N LYS A 73 -14.64 16.30 -18.87
CA LYS A 73 -13.95 17.55 -19.24
C LYS A 73 -14.57 18.72 -18.48
N ASN A 74 -13.73 19.57 -17.88
CA ASN A 74 -14.15 20.77 -17.13
C ASN A 74 -15.10 20.49 -15.97
N THR A 75 -15.02 19.32 -15.35
CA THR A 75 -15.84 18.97 -14.17
C THR A 75 -14.94 18.42 -13.07
N PRO A 76 -15.02 18.95 -11.84
CA PRO A 76 -14.33 18.37 -10.69
C PRO A 76 -14.67 16.89 -10.51
N SER A 77 -13.66 16.05 -10.33
CA SER A 77 -13.84 14.60 -10.43
C SER A 77 -14.42 13.93 -9.17
N PHE A 78 -14.39 14.56 -7.99
CA PHE A 78 -14.81 13.89 -6.76
C PHE A 78 -16.28 13.52 -6.73
N ASP A 79 -17.17 14.30 -7.32
CA ASP A 79 -18.59 13.94 -7.37
C ASP A 79 -18.82 12.74 -8.30
N LEU A 80 -18.07 12.66 -9.41
CA LEU A 80 -18.09 11.50 -10.31
C LEU A 80 -17.55 10.25 -9.63
N LEU A 81 -16.43 10.38 -8.91
CA LEU A 81 -15.85 9.30 -8.12
C LEU A 81 -16.84 8.85 -7.04
N GLN A 82 -17.46 9.79 -6.32
CA GLN A 82 -18.44 9.46 -5.30
C GLN A 82 -19.63 8.69 -5.87
N ASN A 83 -20.18 9.10 -7.01
CA ASN A 83 -21.27 8.40 -7.66
C ASN A 83 -20.88 6.96 -8.03
N PHE A 84 -19.66 6.76 -8.52
CA PHE A 84 -19.13 5.43 -8.79
C PHE A 84 -18.99 4.57 -7.52
N LEU A 85 -18.43 5.13 -6.44
CA LEU A 85 -18.27 4.46 -5.16
C LEU A 85 -19.64 4.06 -4.58
N ASP A 86 -20.59 5.00 -4.56
CA ASP A 86 -21.93 4.80 -4.02
C ASP A 86 -22.71 3.75 -4.80
N LYS A 87 -22.62 3.78 -6.14
CA LYS A 87 -23.36 2.86 -7.02
C LYS A 87 -22.82 1.44 -6.95
N TYR A 88 -21.51 1.26 -6.96
CA TYR A 88 -20.91 -0.06 -7.20
C TYR A 88 -20.20 -0.66 -5.97
N LEU A 89 -19.70 0.16 -5.05
CA LEU A 89 -18.69 -0.26 -4.07
C LEU A 89 -19.07 -0.07 -2.60
N ILE A 90 -20.24 0.54 -2.34
CA ILE A 90 -20.76 0.65 -0.97
C ILE A 90 -20.90 -0.74 -0.34
N ASN A 91 -20.49 -0.86 0.92
CA ASN A 91 -20.38 -2.13 1.66
C ASN A 91 -19.38 -3.16 1.08
N LYS A 92 -18.74 -2.90 -0.06
CA LYS A 92 -17.73 -3.78 -0.69
C LYS A 92 -16.31 -3.45 -0.27
N PHE A 93 -16.02 -2.17 -0.07
CA PHE A 93 -14.76 -1.68 0.51
C PHE A 93 -15.04 -0.90 1.79
N SER A 94 -14.17 -1.04 2.79
CA SER A 94 -14.27 -0.25 4.03
C SER A 94 -13.42 1.02 3.95
N ILE A 95 -12.30 0.96 3.24
CA ILE A 95 -11.34 2.06 3.11
C ILE A 95 -11.16 2.44 1.64
N ILE A 96 -11.17 3.74 1.35
CA ILE A 96 -10.75 4.28 0.04
C ILE A 96 -9.41 4.97 0.23
N HIS A 97 -8.37 4.43 -0.39
CA HIS A 97 -7.11 5.13 -0.58
C HIS A 97 -7.23 6.07 -1.78
N LEU A 98 -7.48 7.33 -1.47
CA LEU A 98 -7.38 8.43 -2.43
C LEU A 98 -5.90 8.73 -2.60
N LEU A 99 -5.36 8.36 -3.77
CA LEU A 99 -4.03 8.79 -4.21
C LEU A 99 -3.96 10.33 -4.23
N PRO A 100 -2.75 10.93 -4.27
CA PRO A 100 -2.59 12.32 -3.89
C PRO A 100 -3.54 13.27 -4.63
N PHE A 101 -4.32 14.01 -3.84
CA PHE A 101 -5.35 14.95 -4.30
C PHE A 101 -4.91 16.42 -4.19
N TYR A 102 -3.64 16.65 -3.86
CA TYR A 102 -3.07 17.98 -3.69
C TYR A 102 -2.83 18.65 -5.06
N PRO A 103 -2.83 19.99 -5.12
CA PRO A 103 -2.22 20.70 -6.23
C PRO A 103 -0.79 20.22 -6.42
N SER A 104 -0.43 19.83 -7.64
CA SER A 104 0.89 19.27 -7.96
C SER A 104 1.44 19.77 -9.29
N SER A 105 2.77 19.81 -9.40
CA SER A 105 3.46 20.23 -10.63
C SER A 105 3.85 19.07 -11.53
N SER A 106 4.01 17.87 -10.96
CA SER A 106 4.41 16.67 -11.67
C SER A 106 4.11 15.40 -10.84
N ASP A 107 4.47 14.24 -11.39
CA ASP A 107 4.35 12.92 -10.76
C ASP A 107 2.94 12.58 -10.27
N GLU A 108 1.91 13.00 -11.00
CA GLU A 108 0.50 12.63 -10.75
C GLU A 108 0.07 12.86 -9.30
N GLY A 109 0.46 13.99 -8.72
CA GLY A 109 0.06 14.37 -7.35
C GLY A 109 1.17 14.25 -6.30
N PHE A 110 2.28 13.56 -6.57
CA PHE A 110 3.37 13.36 -5.60
C PHE A 110 4.35 14.55 -5.53
N SER A 111 4.41 15.40 -6.55
CA SER A 111 5.16 16.67 -6.47
C SER A 111 4.26 17.79 -5.92
N VAL A 112 4.06 17.83 -4.60
CA VAL A 112 3.04 18.64 -3.92
C VAL A 112 3.39 20.13 -3.88
N ILE A 113 2.47 20.98 -4.38
CA ILE A 113 2.57 22.45 -4.36
C ILE A 113 2.00 23.03 -3.05
N ASP A 114 0.89 22.49 -2.54
CA ASP A 114 0.23 22.98 -1.32
C ASP A 114 -0.41 21.81 -0.54
N PHE A 115 0.16 21.48 0.62
CA PHE A 115 -0.30 20.38 1.48
C PHE A 115 -1.63 20.65 2.20
N PHE A 116 -2.11 21.89 2.22
CA PHE A 116 -3.34 22.28 2.93
C PHE A 116 -4.55 22.41 2.00
N LYS A 117 -4.34 22.28 0.70
CA LYS A 117 -5.40 22.39 -0.32
C LYS A 117 -5.65 21.08 -1.04
N VAL A 118 -6.88 20.98 -1.55
CA VAL A 118 -7.27 19.99 -2.56
C VAL A 118 -7.13 20.66 -3.93
N ASP A 119 -6.67 19.93 -4.94
CA ASP A 119 -6.63 20.42 -6.32
C ASP A 119 -8.05 20.71 -6.81
N ASN A 120 -8.26 21.91 -7.36
CA ASN A 120 -9.58 22.35 -7.84
C ASN A 120 -10.11 21.47 -9.00
N ASN A 121 -9.24 20.78 -9.74
CA ASN A 121 -9.64 19.79 -10.75
C ASN A 121 -10.32 18.55 -10.13
N TYR A 122 -10.08 18.29 -8.85
CA TYR A 122 -10.72 17.19 -8.12
C TYR A 122 -11.91 17.69 -7.30
N GLY A 123 -11.75 18.81 -6.59
CA GLY A 123 -12.81 19.43 -5.79
C GLY A 123 -12.27 20.08 -4.53
N THR A 124 -12.95 19.88 -3.39
CA THR A 124 -12.59 20.51 -2.12
C THR A 124 -12.57 19.52 -0.96
N TRP A 125 -12.09 19.95 0.21
CA TRP A 125 -12.20 19.20 1.46
C TRP A 125 -13.65 18.81 1.81
N LYS A 126 -14.67 19.58 1.36
CA LYS A 126 -16.09 19.22 1.56
C LYS A 126 -16.43 17.91 0.86
N ASN A 127 -15.90 17.67 -0.34
CA ASN A 127 -16.12 16.42 -1.08
C ASN A 127 -15.46 15.24 -0.36
N ILE A 128 -14.21 15.38 0.09
CA ILE A 128 -13.52 14.33 0.86
C ILE A 128 -14.30 14.01 2.15
N LYS A 129 -14.76 15.03 2.88
CA LYS A 129 -15.62 14.85 4.06
C LYS A 129 -16.90 14.09 3.72
N LYS A 130 -17.53 14.37 2.57
CA LYS A 130 -18.74 13.69 2.11
C LYS A 130 -18.49 12.20 1.86
N ILE A 131 -17.38 11.84 1.21
CA ILE A 131 -16.96 10.44 1.01
C ILE A 131 -16.65 9.77 2.37
N SER A 132 -15.99 10.50 3.29
CA SER A 132 -15.61 9.99 4.62
C SER A 132 -16.78 9.59 5.52
N LYS A 133 -18.01 10.00 5.18
CA LYS A 133 -19.23 9.58 5.90
C LYS A 133 -19.59 8.11 5.63
N LYS A 134 -19.14 7.55 4.51
CA LYS A 134 -19.49 6.19 4.06
C LYS A 134 -18.29 5.23 4.05
N PHE A 135 -17.08 5.77 3.95
CA PHE A 135 -15.84 5.01 3.90
C PHE A 135 -14.80 5.67 4.82
N ASP A 136 -13.91 4.88 5.42
CA ASP A 136 -12.70 5.45 5.98
C ASP A 136 -11.78 5.90 4.83
N ILE A 137 -11.15 7.07 4.97
CA ILE A 137 -10.28 7.60 3.93
C ILE A 137 -8.82 7.41 4.31
N MET A 138 -8.09 6.78 3.40
CA MET A 138 -6.65 6.71 3.38
C MET A 138 -6.09 7.76 2.42
N ALA A 139 -5.06 8.48 2.87
CA ALA A 139 -4.42 9.52 2.06
C ALA A 139 -2.90 9.54 2.25
N ASP A 140 -2.21 9.95 1.19
CA ASP A 140 -0.77 10.12 1.16
C ASP A 140 -0.34 11.35 1.96
N VAL A 141 0.57 11.14 2.91
CA VAL A 141 1.38 12.18 3.53
C VAL A 141 2.73 12.12 2.83
N VAL A 142 2.93 12.99 1.83
CA VAL A 142 4.19 13.09 1.08
C VAL A 142 5.23 13.78 1.97
N LEU A 143 5.86 13.01 2.85
CA LEU A 143 6.74 13.52 3.90
C LEU A 143 8.09 13.97 3.35
N ASN A 144 8.65 13.24 2.39
CA ASN A 144 10.07 13.42 2.05
C ASN A 144 10.37 14.70 1.28
N HIS A 145 9.46 15.17 0.44
CA HIS A 145 9.76 16.20 -0.55
C HIS A 145 8.52 17.02 -0.91
N SER A 146 8.74 18.16 -1.55
CA SER A 146 7.70 18.94 -2.20
C SER A 146 8.09 19.37 -3.61
N SER A 147 7.13 19.94 -4.33
CA SER A 147 7.36 20.61 -5.59
C SER A 147 8.33 21.79 -5.47
N THR A 148 9.12 22.06 -6.52
CA THR A 148 9.85 23.32 -6.67
C THR A 148 8.93 24.56 -6.73
N LYS A 149 7.62 24.36 -6.97
CA LYS A 149 6.61 25.43 -6.94
C LYS A 149 5.96 25.59 -5.55
N ASN A 150 6.36 24.78 -4.57
CA ASN A 150 5.84 24.86 -3.21
C ASN A 150 6.25 26.19 -2.56
N LYS A 151 5.32 26.83 -1.83
CA LYS A 151 5.56 28.12 -1.16
C LYS A 151 6.77 28.07 -0.22
N TRP A 152 6.96 26.97 0.50
CA TRP A 152 8.12 26.80 1.37
C TRP A 152 9.43 26.80 0.57
N PHE A 153 9.46 26.19 -0.62
CA PHE A 153 10.67 26.17 -1.46
C PHE A 153 10.95 27.54 -2.07
N LEU A 154 9.91 28.23 -2.54
CA LEU A 154 10.05 29.61 -3.02
C LEU A 154 10.62 30.52 -1.92
N ASN A 155 10.19 30.31 -0.68
CA ASN A 155 10.71 31.00 0.49
C ASN A 155 12.17 30.62 0.83
N PHE A 156 12.59 29.37 0.60
CA PHE A 156 13.99 28.94 0.64
C PHE A 156 14.85 29.66 -0.40
N LEU A 157 14.41 29.73 -1.66
CA LEU A 157 15.13 30.45 -2.71
C LEU A 157 15.30 31.95 -2.39
N GLN A 158 14.32 32.54 -1.69
CA GLN A 158 14.32 33.94 -1.31
C GLN A 158 14.86 34.20 0.11
N ASN A 159 15.31 33.16 0.82
CA ASN A 159 15.74 33.24 2.22
C ASN A 159 14.79 34.06 3.13
N LYS A 160 13.47 33.89 2.96
CA LYS A 160 12.47 34.70 3.66
C LYS A 160 11.31 33.88 4.18
N ALA A 161 10.70 34.34 5.27
CA ALA A 161 9.50 33.75 5.87
C ALA A 161 9.64 32.25 6.22
N GLU A 162 8.51 31.61 6.50
CA GLU A 162 8.44 30.18 6.80
C GLU A 162 8.81 29.31 5.59
N GLY A 163 9.67 28.32 5.79
CA GLY A 163 10.18 27.47 4.71
C GLY A 163 11.60 27.80 4.28
N LYS A 164 12.13 28.96 4.70
CA LYS A 164 13.48 29.42 4.30
C LYS A 164 14.61 28.46 4.66
N ASP A 165 14.39 27.59 5.64
CA ASP A 165 15.36 26.64 6.22
C ASP A 165 14.85 25.19 6.18
N PHE A 166 13.86 24.88 5.32
CA PHE A 166 13.20 23.56 5.33
C PHE A 166 13.86 22.51 4.43
N TYR A 167 14.77 22.89 3.55
CA TYR A 167 15.30 22.01 2.51
C TYR A 167 16.76 21.64 2.78
N TYR A 168 17.10 20.42 2.41
CA TYR A 168 18.44 19.91 2.63
C TYR A 168 19.36 20.35 1.49
N ALA A 169 20.17 21.37 1.75
CA ALA A 169 21.19 21.87 0.83
C ALA A 169 22.60 21.58 1.37
N LEU A 170 23.50 21.20 0.47
CA LEU A 170 24.89 20.86 0.77
C LEU A 170 25.82 21.59 -0.21
N ASP A 171 27.12 21.50 0.05
CA ASP A 171 28.13 21.92 -0.91
C ASP A 171 28.19 20.96 -2.10
N GLU A 172 28.48 21.48 -3.30
CA GLU A 172 28.55 20.70 -4.55
C GLU A 172 29.52 19.51 -4.45
N ASN A 173 30.64 19.71 -3.75
CA ASN A 173 31.75 18.76 -3.71
C ASN A 173 31.64 17.73 -2.58
N ILE A 174 30.50 17.67 -1.87
CA ILE A 174 30.34 16.73 -0.76
C ILE A 174 30.34 15.29 -1.26
N LYS A 175 31.09 14.42 -0.57
CA LYS A 175 31.16 12.99 -0.91
C LYS A 175 29.87 12.28 -0.49
N LEU A 176 29.18 11.69 -1.46
CA LEU A 176 27.93 10.93 -1.26
C LEU A 176 28.09 9.43 -1.57
N SER A 177 29.31 8.90 -1.44
CA SER A 177 29.67 7.54 -1.82
C SER A 177 28.89 6.45 -1.06
N HIS A 178 28.46 6.73 0.17
CA HIS A 178 27.73 5.79 1.01
C HIS A 178 26.22 5.79 0.76
N VAL A 179 25.69 6.83 0.11
CA VAL A 179 24.26 7.09 -0.05
C VAL A 179 23.65 6.16 -1.09
N VAL A 180 22.52 5.55 -0.75
CA VAL A 180 21.76 4.72 -1.69
C VAL A 180 20.88 5.61 -2.57
N ARG A 181 21.03 5.50 -3.89
CA ARG A 181 20.28 6.29 -4.88
C ARG A 181 19.03 5.54 -5.36
N ALA A 182 17.87 6.18 -5.25
CA ALA A 182 16.61 5.66 -5.78
C ALA A 182 16.49 5.81 -7.31
N ARG A 183 17.22 6.77 -7.89
CA ARG A 183 17.20 7.14 -9.30
C ARG A 183 18.60 7.31 -9.87
N SER A 184 18.72 7.30 -11.19
CA SER A 184 20.00 7.39 -11.89
C SER A 184 20.52 8.82 -12.10
N HIS A 185 19.67 9.85 -11.93
CA HIS A 185 20.07 11.26 -12.02
C HIS A 185 20.80 11.71 -10.77
N ASP A 186 21.56 12.80 -10.86
CA ASP A 186 22.33 13.34 -9.73
C ASP A 186 21.45 13.79 -8.58
N LEU A 187 21.93 13.52 -7.37
CA LEU A 187 21.16 13.70 -6.14
C LEU A 187 21.10 15.17 -5.75
N LEU A 188 22.21 15.89 -5.95
CA LEU A 188 22.29 17.33 -5.71
C LEU A 188 21.95 18.08 -7.00
N GLN A 189 20.98 18.98 -6.90
CA GLN A 189 20.51 19.80 -8.00
C GLN A 189 20.77 21.27 -7.68
N LYS A 190 21.34 21.99 -8.66
CA LYS A 190 21.71 23.40 -8.51
C LYS A 190 20.48 24.31 -8.65
N PHE A 191 20.30 25.22 -7.70
CA PHE A 191 19.28 26.27 -7.71
C PHE A 191 19.88 27.62 -7.36
N LYS A 192 19.44 28.67 -8.06
CA LYS A 192 19.80 30.05 -7.77
C LYS A 192 18.97 30.56 -6.59
N THR A 193 19.61 31.06 -5.54
CA THR A 193 18.95 31.67 -4.38
C THR A 193 19.43 33.11 -4.20
N LEU A 194 18.73 33.90 -3.38
CA LEU A 194 19.19 35.25 -3.01
C LEU A 194 20.51 35.24 -2.23
N GLN A 195 20.91 34.09 -1.67
CA GLN A 195 22.19 33.90 -0.98
C GLN A 195 23.26 33.24 -1.88
N GLY A 196 23.07 33.27 -3.21
CA GLY A 196 23.93 32.60 -4.18
C GLY A 196 23.42 31.21 -4.57
N ASP A 197 24.25 30.47 -5.30
CA ASP A 197 23.90 29.12 -5.75
C ASP A 197 23.86 28.15 -4.56
N LYS A 198 22.83 27.29 -4.52
CA LYS A 198 22.68 26.20 -3.54
C LYS A 198 22.46 24.88 -4.26
N TYR A 199 23.04 23.81 -3.72
CA TYR A 199 22.88 22.45 -4.23
C TYR A 199 21.93 21.69 -3.33
N VAL A 200 20.68 21.55 -3.77
CA VAL A 200 19.57 21.00 -2.99
C VAL A 200 19.42 19.52 -3.29
N TRP A 201 19.16 18.73 -2.26
CA TRP A 201 18.94 17.29 -2.36
C TRP A 201 17.59 16.97 -3.02
N CYS A 202 17.62 16.13 -4.05
CA CYS A 202 16.47 15.68 -4.82
C CYS A 202 16.54 14.17 -5.02
N THR A 203 15.80 13.40 -4.22
CA THR A 203 15.88 11.92 -4.26
C THR A 203 15.22 11.32 -5.51
N PHE A 204 14.13 11.94 -6.00
CA PHE A 204 13.24 11.33 -7.01
C PHE A 204 13.21 12.04 -8.36
N SER A 205 13.25 13.36 -8.37
CA SER A 205 13.36 14.18 -9.59
C SER A 205 13.79 15.60 -9.22
N LYS A 206 14.24 16.38 -10.21
CA LYS A 206 14.60 17.80 -10.00
C LYS A 206 13.43 18.65 -9.51
N ASP A 207 12.19 18.25 -9.80
CA ASP A 207 10.99 18.96 -9.31
C ASP A 207 10.61 18.56 -7.88
N GLN A 208 11.19 17.49 -7.34
CA GLN A 208 10.91 16.96 -6.01
C GLN A 208 12.11 17.25 -5.10
N VAL A 209 12.03 18.36 -4.37
CA VAL A 209 13.08 18.86 -3.47
C VAL A 209 12.86 18.33 -2.05
N ASP A 210 13.88 17.67 -1.50
CA ASP A 210 13.79 16.96 -0.23
C ASP A 210 13.80 17.91 0.98
N PHE A 211 12.91 17.66 1.93
CA PHE A 211 12.90 18.32 3.22
C PHE A 211 14.04 17.85 4.12
N ASP A 212 14.48 18.75 4.99
CA ASP A 212 15.45 18.50 6.05
C ASP A 212 14.77 18.30 7.40
N PHE A 213 14.45 17.05 7.76
CA PHE A 213 13.82 16.74 9.05
C PHE A 213 14.72 16.97 10.26
N ARG A 214 16.02 17.22 10.07
CA ARG A 214 16.92 17.68 11.14
C ARG A 214 16.50 19.04 11.67
N ASN A 215 15.80 19.84 10.85
CA ASN A 215 15.13 21.05 11.30
C ASN A 215 13.78 20.68 11.96
N PRO A 216 13.61 20.88 13.29
CA PRO A 216 12.38 20.52 14.00
C PRO A 216 11.13 21.28 13.51
N LYS A 217 11.29 22.42 12.82
CA LYS A 217 10.17 23.16 12.22
C LYS A 217 9.48 22.36 11.11
N VAL A 218 10.23 21.54 10.37
CA VAL A 218 9.67 20.65 9.33
C VAL A 218 8.75 19.61 9.96
N LEU A 219 9.18 18.97 11.06
CA LEU A 219 8.36 18.02 11.80
C LEU A 219 7.05 18.66 12.31
N ILE A 220 7.14 19.85 12.91
CA ILE A 220 5.95 20.61 13.37
C ILE A 220 4.98 20.82 12.21
N LYS A 221 5.47 21.22 11.04
CA LYS A 221 4.60 21.48 9.87
C LYS A 221 3.92 20.24 9.36
N PHE A 222 4.60 19.10 9.33
CA PHE A 222 3.94 17.85 8.96
C PHE A 222 2.96 17.34 10.01
N ILE A 223 3.18 17.61 11.31
CA ILE A 223 2.15 17.40 12.33
C ILE A 223 0.92 18.27 12.01
N ASP A 224 1.10 19.54 11.65
CA ASP A 224 -0.02 20.40 11.24
C ASP A 224 -0.78 19.89 10.00
N VAL A 225 -0.05 19.40 8.98
CA VAL A 225 -0.64 18.78 7.78
C VAL A 225 -1.49 17.57 8.17
N VAL A 226 -0.93 16.64 8.95
CA VAL A 226 -1.63 15.43 9.41
C VAL A 226 -2.86 15.79 10.23
N MET A 227 -2.77 16.78 11.11
CA MET A 227 -3.92 17.24 11.90
C MET A 227 -5.00 17.91 11.03
N ASN A 228 -4.61 18.67 9.99
CA ASN A 228 -5.55 19.23 9.03
C ASN A 228 -6.27 18.13 8.24
N MET A 229 -5.55 17.11 7.79
CA MET A 229 -6.12 15.94 7.12
C MET A 229 -7.11 15.21 8.05
N LEU A 230 -6.74 15.00 9.32
CA LEU A 230 -7.60 14.38 10.33
C LEU A 230 -8.91 15.16 10.53
N LYS A 231 -8.82 16.49 10.64
CA LYS A 231 -9.99 17.40 10.73
C LYS A 231 -10.90 17.29 9.50
N ASN A 232 -10.35 16.90 8.36
CA ASN A 232 -11.08 16.74 7.11
C ASN A 232 -11.53 15.31 6.78
N GLY A 233 -11.49 14.40 7.76
CA GLY A 233 -12.07 13.06 7.64
C GLY A 233 -11.10 11.97 7.19
N ILE A 234 -9.81 12.30 7.02
CA ILE A 234 -8.77 11.27 6.82
C ILE A 234 -8.55 10.52 8.12
N ARG A 235 -8.40 9.19 8.05
CA ARG A 235 -8.13 8.34 9.22
C ARG A 235 -6.97 7.38 9.01
N VAL A 236 -6.59 7.10 7.77
CA VAL A 236 -5.43 6.26 7.49
C VAL A 236 -4.38 7.13 6.78
N PHE A 237 -3.20 7.25 7.39
CA PHE A 237 -2.13 8.11 6.89
C PHE A 237 -1.05 7.24 6.26
N ARG A 238 -0.91 7.32 4.93
CA ARG A 238 0.17 6.64 4.18
C ARG A 238 1.38 7.55 4.15
N PHE A 239 2.43 7.19 4.87
CA PHE A 239 3.69 7.92 4.87
C PHE A 239 4.50 7.52 3.65
N ASP A 240 4.44 8.37 2.64
CA ASP A 240 5.11 8.18 1.35
C ASP A 240 6.60 8.52 1.46
N ALA A 241 7.44 7.68 0.84
CA ALA A 241 8.89 7.81 0.83
C ALA A 241 9.51 8.00 2.23
N VAL A 242 8.88 7.45 3.26
CA VAL A 242 9.25 7.71 4.67
C VAL A 242 10.68 7.27 4.99
N ALA A 243 11.17 6.23 4.32
CA ALA A 243 12.53 5.71 4.49
C ALA A 243 13.64 6.76 4.25
N PHE A 244 13.35 7.81 3.48
CA PHE A 244 14.32 8.81 3.03
C PHE A 244 14.32 10.11 3.85
N ILE A 245 13.41 10.28 4.82
CA ILE A 245 13.19 11.60 5.44
C ILE A 245 14.39 12.12 6.25
N TRP A 246 15.28 11.23 6.72
CA TRP A 246 16.47 11.60 7.48
C TRP A 246 17.76 11.38 6.68
N LYS A 247 18.65 12.38 6.66
CA LYS A 247 19.88 12.37 5.86
C LYS A 247 21.12 12.57 6.72
N ARG A 248 22.11 11.69 6.51
CA ARG A 248 23.44 11.69 7.12
C ARG A 248 24.42 11.18 6.07
N THR A 249 25.24 12.05 5.49
CA THR A 249 26.04 11.78 4.27
C THR A 249 27.06 10.65 4.44
N GLU A 250 27.43 10.35 5.69
CA GLU A 250 28.29 9.24 6.10
C GLU A 250 27.56 7.88 6.16
N THR A 251 26.24 7.87 5.92
CA THR A 251 25.39 6.67 5.98
C THR A 251 24.74 6.37 4.63
N ASN A 252 23.87 5.36 4.58
CA ASN A 252 23.07 5.05 3.40
C ASN A 252 21.86 5.99 3.19
N CYS A 253 21.53 6.86 4.16
CA CYS A 253 20.36 7.74 4.18
C CYS A 253 19.00 7.04 3.98
N ILE A 254 18.90 5.76 4.36
CA ILE A 254 17.66 4.97 4.25
C ILE A 254 17.43 4.24 5.57
N ASN A 255 16.21 4.33 6.10
CA ASN A 255 15.77 3.64 7.33
C ASN A 255 16.65 3.95 8.56
N LEU A 256 17.12 5.19 8.69
CA LEU A 256 17.88 5.59 9.87
C LEU A 256 17.00 5.58 11.13
N ASP A 257 17.60 5.45 12.31
CA ASP A 257 16.86 5.35 13.58
C ASP A 257 15.92 6.54 13.83
N GLN A 258 16.31 7.74 13.38
CA GLN A 258 15.48 8.93 13.47
C GLN A 258 14.21 8.82 12.63
N VAL A 259 14.26 8.13 11.49
CA VAL A 259 13.06 7.83 10.68
C VAL A 259 12.09 7.00 11.50
N HIS A 260 12.57 5.92 12.11
CA HIS A 260 11.75 5.05 12.96
C HIS A 260 11.16 5.83 14.15
N ALA A 261 11.97 6.66 14.81
CA ALA A 261 11.52 7.49 15.93
C ALA A 261 10.43 8.51 15.51
N ILE A 262 10.53 9.11 14.32
CA ILE A 262 9.51 10.02 13.77
C ILE A 262 8.20 9.26 13.51
N VAL A 263 8.23 8.06 12.93
CA VAL A 263 7.01 7.28 12.68
C VAL A 263 6.33 6.89 13.99
N LYS A 264 7.11 6.47 15.01
CA LYS A 264 6.59 6.21 16.36
C LYS A 264 5.95 7.44 16.99
N LEU A 265 6.58 8.60 16.86
CA LEU A 265 6.03 9.87 17.34
C LEU A 265 4.68 10.18 16.67
N PHE A 266 4.57 10.07 15.35
CA PHE A 266 3.30 10.27 14.64
C PHE A 266 2.22 9.30 15.11
N ARG A 267 2.55 8.02 15.33
CA ARG A 267 1.59 7.06 15.89
C ARG A 267 1.12 7.48 17.28
N VAL A 268 2.04 7.85 18.17
CA VAL A 268 1.70 8.29 19.54
C VAL A 268 0.76 9.50 19.50
N ILE A 269 1.06 10.48 18.64
CA ILE A 269 0.21 11.66 18.43
C ILE A 269 -1.17 11.24 17.92
N LEU A 270 -1.24 10.44 16.87
CA LEU A 270 -2.50 10.05 16.24
C LEU A 270 -3.38 9.21 17.16
N GLU A 271 -2.82 8.24 17.90
CA GLU A 271 -3.59 7.43 18.84
C GLU A 271 -4.15 8.25 20.02
N GLU A 272 -3.49 9.35 20.39
CA GLU A 272 -3.97 10.26 21.44
C GLU A 272 -5.08 11.20 20.92
N VAL A 273 -4.92 11.73 19.71
CA VAL A 273 -5.86 12.71 19.10
C VAL A 273 -7.11 12.01 18.57
N ASP A 274 -6.97 10.85 17.93
CA ASP A 274 -8.05 10.02 17.42
C ASP A 274 -7.68 8.54 17.40
N LYS A 275 -8.30 7.79 18.32
CA LYS A 275 -8.03 6.35 18.57
C LYS A 275 -8.30 5.43 17.36
N ASN A 276 -9.00 5.91 16.34
CA ASN A 276 -9.30 5.15 15.11
C ASN A 276 -8.31 5.46 13.98
N SER A 277 -7.34 6.36 14.20
CA SER A 277 -6.33 6.68 13.21
C SER A 277 -5.33 5.53 13.03
N LEU A 278 -4.93 5.30 11.79
CA LEU A 278 -3.95 4.30 11.40
C LEU A 278 -2.79 4.96 10.66
N VAL A 279 -1.60 4.40 10.84
CA VAL A 279 -0.35 4.83 10.21
C VAL A 279 0.09 3.68 9.34
N LEU A 280 0.30 3.98 8.07
CA LEU A 280 0.81 3.04 7.09
C LEU A 280 2.13 3.58 6.54
N THR A 281 3.16 2.75 6.45
CA THR A 281 4.43 3.15 5.83
C THR A 281 4.57 2.57 4.43
N GLU A 282 4.97 3.42 3.48
CA GLU A 282 5.41 3.01 2.16
C GLU A 282 6.94 2.86 2.18
N THR A 283 7.39 1.61 2.11
CA THR A 283 8.82 1.30 2.02
C THR A 283 9.07 0.16 1.05
N ASN A 284 9.30 0.48 -0.23
CA ASN A 284 9.70 -0.49 -1.26
C ASN A 284 11.14 -0.99 -1.08
N LEU A 285 11.36 -1.71 0.02
CA LEU A 285 12.63 -2.26 0.48
C LEU A 285 12.55 -3.79 0.55
N PRO A 286 13.70 -4.49 0.62
CA PRO A 286 13.72 -5.93 0.89
C PRO A 286 12.91 -6.30 2.13
N PHE A 287 12.34 -7.50 2.14
CA PHE A 287 11.31 -7.92 3.10
C PHE A 287 11.63 -7.58 4.57
N PHE A 288 12.82 -7.96 5.08
CA PHE A 288 13.21 -7.72 6.48
C PHE A 288 13.33 -6.24 6.85
N GLN A 289 13.72 -5.37 5.90
CA GLN A 289 13.81 -3.92 6.12
C GLN A 289 12.45 -3.25 6.10
N ASN A 290 11.49 -3.82 5.38
CA ASN A 290 10.12 -3.29 5.33
C ASN A 290 9.33 -3.65 6.59
N ILE A 291 9.50 -4.86 7.14
CA ILE A 291 8.79 -5.27 8.37
C ILE A 291 9.33 -4.62 9.65
N SER A 292 10.55 -4.04 9.63
CA SER A 292 11.10 -3.34 10.79
C SER A 292 10.23 -2.17 11.24
N TYR A 293 9.45 -1.58 10.31
CA TYR A 293 8.48 -0.52 10.58
C TYR A 293 7.28 -0.95 11.42
N PHE A 294 7.09 -2.24 11.73
CA PHE A 294 6.18 -2.62 12.79
C PHE A 294 6.72 -2.27 14.18
N GLY A 295 8.05 -2.13 14.33
CA GLY A 295 8.73 -1.96 15.60
C GLY A 295 8.37 -3.07 16.59
N ASN A 296 8.18 -2.69 17.85
CA ASN A 296 7.62 -3.56 18.89
C ASN A 296 6.10 -3.45 18.92
N SER A 297 5.48 -3.45 17.74
CA SER A 297 4.07 -3.09 17.54
C SER A 297 3.74 -1.67 18.00
N ASP A 298 4.71 -0.77 17.97
CA ASP A 298 4.66 0.62 18.45
C ASP A 298 4.94 1.67 17.36
N GLU A 299 5.20 1.24 16.12
CA GLU A 299 5.50 2.12 14.99
C GLU A 299 4.37 2.11 13.95
N ALA A 300 4.53 1.61 12.73
CA ALA A 300 3.44 1.55 11.76
C ALA A 300 2.35 0.57 12.23
N HIS A 301 1.09 0.91 11.96
CA HIS A 301 -0.02 -0.03 12.11
C HIS A 301 -0.07 -1.01 10.95
N ILE A 302 0.27 -0.52 9.76
CA ILE A 302 0.19 -1.27 8.52
C ILE A 302 1.49 -1.08 7.74
N VAL A 303 2.03 -2.15 7.17
CA VAL A 303 3.15 -2.09 6.21
C VAL A 303 2.75 -2.80 4.93
N TYR A 304 3.20 -2.30 3.78
CA TYR A 304 2.95 -2.96 2.49
C TYR A 304 3.62 -4.32 2.41
N ASN A 305 2.92 -5.31 1.85
CA ASN A 305 3.51 -6.61 1.54
C ASN A 305 4.09 -6.63 0.11
N PHE A 306 5.15 -5.85 -0.11
CA PHE A 306 5.71 -5.62 -1.45
C PHE A 306 6.21 -6.88 -2.17
N SER A 307 6.63 -7.92 -1.45
CA SER A 307 7.07 -9.20 -2.05
C SER A 307 5.90 -10.01 -2.61
N LEU A 308 4.68 -9.87 -2.07
CA LEU A 308 3.53 -10.70 -2.44
C LEU A 308 3.13 -10.54 -3.92
N SER A 309 3.02 -9.30 -4.40
CA SER A 309 2.64 -8.99 -5.79
C SER A 309 3.52 -9.69 -6.82
N PRO A 310 4.84 -9.42 -6.89
CA PRO A 310 5.69 -10.03 -7.90
C PRO A 310 5.86 -11.54 -7.70
N LEU A 311 5.74 -12.07 -6.47
CA LEU A 311 5.79 -13.52 -6.22
C LEU A 311 4.56 -14.27 -6.72
N ILE A 312 3.34 -13.72 -6.53
CA ILE A 312 2.12 -14.31 -7.09
C ILE A 312 2.18 -14.28 -8.62
N ILE A 313 2.59 -13.14 -9.21
CA ILE A 313 2.73 -13.00 -10.66
C ILE A 313 3.73 -14.04 -11.19
N ASN A 314 4.91 -14.14 -10.57
CA ASN A 314 5.90 -15.14 -10.95
C ASN A 314 5.37 -16.58 -10.79
N THR A 315 4.67 -16.88 -9.70
CA THR A 315 4.10 -18.20 -9.42
C THR A 315 3.17 -18.67 -10.52
N LEU A 316 2.28 -17.79 -10.98
CA LEU A 316 1.31 -18.10 -12.02
C LEU A 316 1.94 -18.15 -13.41
N ILE A 317 2.88 -17.24 -13.72
CA ILE A 317 3.57 -17.24 -15.02
C ILE A 317 4.50 -18.45 -15.16
N LYS A 318 5.19 -18.84 -14.06
CA LYS A 318 6.08 -20.00 -14.01
C LYS A 318 5.31 -21.32 -13.85
N GLU A 319 4.06 -21.25 -13.41
CA GLU A 319 3.28 -22.38 -12.94
C GLU A 319 4.04 -23.21 -11.88
N ASN A 320 4.65 -22.53 -10.91
CA ASN A 320 5.39 -23.17 -9.83
C ASN A 320 5.37 -22.29 -8.58
N CYS A 321 4.81 -22.81 -7.49
CA CYS A 321 4.64 -22.06 -6.24
C CYS A 321 5.75 -22.26 -5.21
N VAL A 322 6.83 -23.01 -5.49
CA VAL A 322 7.88 -23.32 -4.50
C VAL A 322 8.51 -22.07 -3.89
N ALA A 323 8.77 -21.03 -4.71
CA ALA A 323 9.32 -19.78 -4.21
C ALA A 323 8.33 -19.02 -3.31
N LEU A 324 7.05 -18.99 -3.70
CA LEU A 324 5.99 -18.37 -2.90
C LEU A 324 5.75 -19.14 -1.59
N GLN A 325 5.77 -20.48 -1.62
CA GLN A 325 5.67 -21.33 -0.43
C GLN A 325 6.80 -21.03 0.55
N ARG A 326 8.06 -21.09 0.10
CA ARG A 326 9.24 -20.82 0.94
C ARG A 326 9.18 -19.43 1.57
N TRP A 327 8.85 -18.42 0.75
CA TRP A 327 8.70 -17.06 1.25
C TRP A 327 7.55 -16.95 2.27
N SER A 328 6.40 -17.54 1.97
CA SER A 328 5.22 -17.52 2.84
C SER A 328 5.49 -18.20 4.19
N MET A 329 6.26 -19.29 4.21
CA MET A 329 6.71 -19.97 5.44
C MET A 329 7.71 -19.12 6.26
N SER A 330 8.46 -18.23 5.61
CA SER A 330 9.40 -17.32 6.28
C SER A 330 8.76 -16.01 6.76
N MET A 331 7.51 -15.76 6.38
CA MET A 331 6.81 -14.52 6.73
C MET A 331 6.52 -14.49 8.23
N SER A 332 7.04 -13.48 8.93
CA SER A 332 6.72 -13.28 10.34
C SER A 332 5.23 -12.97 10.52
N PRO A 333 4.51 -13.62 11.43
CA PRO A 333 3.12 -13.27 11.71
C PRO A 333 3.00 -11.83 12.19
N ALA A 334 2.00 -11.09 11.68
CA ALA A 334 1.71 -9.74 12.14
C ALA A 334 1.18 -9.80 13.58
N LYS A 335 1.90 -9.14 14.49
CA LYS A 335 1.52 -9.03 15.90
C LYS A 335 0.20 -8.28 16.07
N LYS A 336 -0.40 -8.38 17.26
CA LYS A 336 -1.62 -7.65 17.61
C LYS A 336 -1.43 -6.14 17.36
N ASN A 337 -2.43 -5.51 16.74
CA ASN A 337 -2.42 -4.10 16.33
C ASN A 337 -1.45 -3.75 15.18
N THR A 338 -0.89 -4.75 14.49
CA THR A 338 -0.16 -4.58 13.23
C THR A 338 -0.77 -5.45 12.13
N ALA A 339 -0.71 -5.03 10.87
CA ALA A 339 -1.20 -5.83 9.76
C ALA A 339 -0.37 -5.60 8.48
N TYR A 340 -0.28 -6.62 7.64
CA TYR A 340 0.20 -6.47 6.27
C TYR A 340 -0.87 -5.81 5.39
N LEU A 341 -0.46 -4.98 4.43
CA LEU A 341 -1.30 -4.57 3.31
C LEU A 341 -0.97 -5.41 2.09
N ASN A 342 -1.87 -6.33 1.74
CA ASN A 342 -1.70 -7.25 0.61
C ASN A 342 -2.28 -6.63 -0.66
N PHE A 343 -1.48 -6.54 -1.72
CA PHE A 343 -1.90 -5.97 -3.00
C PHE A 343 -1.19 -6.70 -4.14
N LEU A 344 -1.74 -6.57 -5.36
CA LEU A 344 -1.13 -7.10 -6.58
C LEU A 344 -0.65 -6.02 -7.54
N ALA A 345 -1.27 -4.84 -7.49
CA ALA A 345 -0.90 -3.68 -8.30
C ALA A 345 -1.21 -2.38 -7.57
N THR A 346 -0.53 -1.32 -7.97
CA THR A 346 -0.68 0.05 -7.47
C THR A 346 -0.62 1.03 -8.63
N HIS A 347 -0.54 2.32 -8.30
CA HIS A 347 -0.23 3.38 -9.27
C HIS A 347 1.22 3.30 -9.80
N ASP A 348 2.15 2.71 -9.06
CA ASP A 348 3.50 2.41 -9.56
C ASP A 348 3.57 1.10 -10.35
N GLY A 349 4.71 0.84 -10.99
CA GLY A 349 5.00 -0.44 -11.61
C GLY A 349 5.19 -1.55 -10.59
N ILE A 350 5.18 -2.80 -11.05
CA ILE A 350 5.47 -3.96 -10.20
C ILE A 350 6.94 -3.87 -9.75
N GLY A 351 7.16 -3.69 -8.45
CA GLY A 351 8.49 -3.61 -7.86
C GLY A 351 9.25 -4.94 -8.02
N ILE A 352 10.50 -4.86 -8.48
CA ILE A 352 11.36 -6.04 -8.71
C ILE A 352 12.31 -6.28 -7.54
N ARG A 353 12.74 -5.23 -6.86
CA ARG A 353 13.61 -5.31 -5.68
C ARG A 353 13.09 -6.25 -4.56
N PRO A 354 11.77 -6.32 -4.27
CA PRO A 354 11.24 -7.23 -3.25
C PRO A 354 11.44 -8.73 -3.55
N LEU A 355 11.92 -9.10 -4.74
CA LEU A 355 12.27 -10.47 -5.12
C LEU A 355 13.73 -10.84 -4.82
N GLU A 356 14.58 -9.87 -4.47
CA GLU A 356 15.99 -10.08 -4.16
C GLU A 356 16.14 -11.02 -2.95
N GLY A 357 16.98 -12.05 -3.08
CA GLY A 357 17.14 -13.09 -2.06
C GLY A 357 16.02 -14.14 -2.02
N ILE A 358 14.93 -13.96 -2.78
CA ILE A 358 13.80 -14.91 -2.84
C ILE A 358 13.82 -15.73 -4.13
N LEU A 359 13.94 -15.07 -5.29
CA LEU A 359 14.01 -15.72 -6.59
C LEU A 359 15.46 -15.94 -7.04
N LYS A 360 15.70 -17.06 -7.72
CA LYS A 360 16.96 -17.30 -8.43
C LYS A 360 17.08 -16.29 -9.58
N ASN A 361 18.31 -15.82 -9.87
CA ASN A 361 18.56 -14.87 -10.95
C ASN A 361 18.07 -15.34 -12.33
N SER A 362 18.12 -16.65 -12.60
CA SER A 362 17.61 -17.25 -13.84
C SER A 362 16.09 -17.14 -13.96
N ASP A 363 15.36 -17.36 -12.86
CA ASP A 363 13.90 -17.19 -12.82
C ASP A 363 13.52 -15.71 -12.97
N LEU A 364 14.24 -14.82 -12.30
CA LEU A 364 14.02 -13.37 -12.42
C LEU A 364 14.22 -12.90 -13.89
N LYS A 365 15.29 -13.36 -14.56
CA LYS A 365 15.52 -13.03 -15.97
C LYS A 365 14.38 -13.53 -16.86
N LYS A 366 13.91 -14.77 -16.66
CA LYS A 366 12.78 -15.33 -17.41
C LYS A 366 11.49 -14.55 -17.17
N LEU A 367 11.19 -14.20 -15.92
CA LEU A 367 10.05 -13.34 -15.57
C LEU A 367 10.08 -12.01 -16.33
N LEU A 368 11.21 -11.30 -16.30
CA LEU A 368 11.35 -10.01 -16.97
C LEU A 368 11.15 -10.13 -18.48
N VAL A 369 11.78 -11.12 -19.13
CA VAL A 369 11.60 -11.38 -20.57
C VAL A 369 10.13 -11.67 -20.90
N THR A 370 9.43 -12.45 -20.06
CA THR A 370 8.02 -12.75 -20.28
C THR A 370 7.14 -11.52 -20.11
N LEU A 371 7.37 -10.70 -19.07
CA LEU A 371 6.62 -9.46 -18.87
C LEU A 371 6.83 -8.47 -20.03
N GLU A 372 8.05 -8.39 -20.56
CA GLU A 372 8.35 -7.58 -21.75
C GLU A 372 7.53 -8.03 -22.97
N LYS A 373 7.47 -9.36 -23.22
CA LYS A 373 6.62 -9.95 -24.27
C LYS A 373 5.13 -9.69 -24.06
N PHE A 374 4.70 -9.44 -22.83
CA PHE A 374 3.34 -9.03 -22.50
C PHE A 374 3.11 -7.52 -22.56
N GLY A 375 4.14 -6.74 -22.91
CA GLY A 375 4.06 -5.31 -23.15
C GLY A 375 4.57 -4.44 -22.00
N ALA A 376 5.29 -5.02 -21.03
CA ALA A 376 5.87 -4.25 -19.94
C ALA A 376 6.96 -3.30 -20.45
N LYS A 377 7.08 -2.16 -19.77
CA LYS A 377 8.21 -1.23 -19.91
C LYS A 377 8.95 -1.12 -18.59
N PHE A 378 10.27 -1.10 -18.62
CA PHE A 378 11.09 -1.15 -17.40
C PHE A 378 11.62 0.23 -17.00
N THR A 379 11.57 0.50 -15.71
CA THR A 379 12.34 1.57 -15.07
C THR A 379 13.57 0.96 -14.42
N PHE A 380 14.71 1.63 -14.51
CA PHE A 380 15.99 1.10 -14.02
C PHE A 380 16.50 1.92 -12.83
N ARG A 381 17.26 1.25 -11.96
CA ARG A 381 18.10 1.86 -10.92
C ARG A 381 19.58 1.58 -11.18
N LYS A 382 20.45 2.37 -10.56
CA LYS A 382 21.89 2.08 -10.47
C LYS A 382 22.18 1.52 -9.08
N ASN A 383 22.92 0.42 -8.99
CA ASN A 383 23.44 -0.06 -7.70
C ASN A 383 24.73 0.69 -7.32
N GLN A 384 25.29 0.40 -6.15
CA GLN A 384 26.55 1.00 -5.67
C GLN A 384 27.73 0.77 -6.63
N SER A 385 27.72 -0.34 -7.38
CA SER A 385 28.69 -0.64 -8.45
C SER A 385 28.35 -0.02 -9.81
N ASN A 386 27.42 0.96 -9.86
CA ASN A 386 26.96 1.65 -11.07
C ASN A 386 26.33 0.75 -12.16
N LYS A 387 26.02 -0.52 -11.84
CA LYS A 387 25.35 -1.47 -12.73
C LYS A 387 23.85 -1.17 -12.76
N LYS A 388 23.28 -1.16 -13.97
CA LYS A 388 21.83 -0.99 -14.18
C LYS A 388 21.09 -2.28 -13.83
N SER A 389 20.07 -2.17 -12.99
CA SER A 389 19.13 -3.25 -12.67
C SER A 389 17.69 -2.76 -12.82
N VAL A 390 16.77 -3.63 -13.24
CA VAL A 390 15.34 -3.30 -13.29
C VAL A 390 14.83 -2.98 -11.90
N TYR A 391 14.21 -1.82 -11.73
CA TYR A 391 13.56 -1.39 -10.50
C TYR A 391 12.09 -1.76 -10.49
N GLU A 392 11.40 -1.47 -11.59
CA GLU A 392 9.95 -1.66 -11.76
C GLU A 392 9.61 -2.19 -13.15
N ALA A 393 8.64 -3.10 -13.22
CA ALA A 393 7.96 -3.48 -14.45
C ALA A 393 6.63 -2.74 -14.57
N ASN A 394 6.54 -1.80 -15.52
CA ASN A 394 5.34 -1.00 -15.75
C ASN A 394 4.43 -1.71 -16.76
N ILE A 395 3.36 -2.28 -16.23
CA ILE A 395 2.36 -3.06 -16.96
C ILE A 395 1.08 -3.10 -16.11
N SER A 396 -0.08 -3.16 -16.74
CA SER A 396 -1.34 -3.46 -16.05
C SER A 396 -1.32 -4.90 -15.51
N LEU A 397 -1.88 -5.14 -14.34
CA LEU A 397 -1.92 -6.48 -13.77
C LEU A 397 -2.65 -7.48 -14.68
N PHE A 398 -3.68 -7.01 -15.39
CA PHE A 398 -4.42 -7.84 -16.33
C PHE A 398 -3.52 -8.31 -17.48
N ASP A 399 -2.71 -7.43 -18.07
CA ASP A 399 -1.80 -7.82 -19.14
C ASP A 399 -0.56 -8.57 -18.63
N ALA A 400 -0.09 -8.31 -17.41
CA ALA A 400 0.99 -9.07 -16.77
C ALA A 400 0.65 -10.57 -16.65
N LEU A 401 -0.64 -10.88 -16.51
CA LEU A 401 -1.16 -12.24 -16.46
C LEU A 401 -1.75 -12.66 -17.82
N SER A 402 -1.16 -12.26 -18.95
CA SER A 402 -1.61 -12.71 -20.28
C SER A 402 -1.21 -14.15 -20.63
N GLY A 403 -0.18 -14.70 -20.01
CA GLY A 403 0.29 -16.06 -20.28
C GLY A 403 1.25 -16.62 -19.25
N THR A 404 2.00 -17.63 -19.66
CA THR A 404 3.08 -18.27 -18.90
C THR A 404 4.45 -18.03 -19.55
N TYR A 405 5.52 -18.64 -19.05
CA TYR A 405 6.82 -18.66 -19.74
C TYR A 405 6.74 -19.23 -21.17
N LYS A 406 5.70 -20.01 -21.51
CA LYS A 406 5.48 -20.54 -22.86
C LYS A 406 4.88 -19.52 -23.83
N GLY A 407 4.39 -18.39 -23.34
CA GLY A 407 3.72 -17.37 -24.15
C GLY A 407 2.29 -17.07 -23.65
N LYS A 408 1.57 -16.24 -24.42
CA LYS A 408 0.16 -15.89 -24.14
C LYS A 408 -0.73 -17.11 -24.37
N ASP A 409 -1.77 -17.25 -23.56
CA ASP A 409 -2.72 -18.35 -23.64
C ASP A 409 -4.15 -17.89 -23.29
N ILE A 410 -5.11 -18.82 -23.35
CA ILE A 410 -6.53 -18.53 -23.14
C ILE A 410 -6.91 -18.24 -21.69
N TYR A 411 -6.07 -18.62 -20.71
CA TYR A 411 -6.39 -18.59 -19.28
C TYR A 411 -6.13 -17.22 -18.60
N LYS A 412 -6.10 -16.14 -19.38
CA LYS A 412 -5.78 -14.80 -18.86
C LYS A 412 -6.73 -14.37 -17.75
N ALA A 413 -8.04 -14.57 -17.95
CA ALA A 413 -9.06 -14.17 -17.00
C ALA A 413 -9.01 -15.02 -15.72
N GLU A 414 -8.83 -16.33 -15.89
CA GLU A 414 -8.73 -17.33 -14.83
C GLU A 414 -7.48 -17.07 -13.98
N ARG A 415 -6.30 -16.86 -14.61
CA ARG A 415 -5.07 -16.46 -13.89
C ARG A 415 -5.23 -15.15 -13.14
N PHE A 416 -5.91 -14.17 -13.72
CA PHE A 416 -6.16 -12.89 -13.05
C PHE A 416 -7.03 -13.03 -11.80
N LEU A 417 -8.11 -13.80 -11.88
CA LEU A 417 -8.98 -14.09 -10.74
C LEU A 417 -8.28 -14.96 -9.70
N CYS A 418 -7.51 -15.96 -10.14
CA CYS A 418 -6.66 -16.80 -9.31
C CYS A 418 -5.71 -15.95 -8.47
N ALA A 419 -4.98 -15.01 -9.09
CA ALA A 419 -4.06 -14.12 -8.39
C ALA A 419 -4.74 -13.33 -7.26
N HIS A 420 -5.91 -12.73 -7.54
CA HIS A 420 -6.67 -11.98 -6.53
C HIS A 420 -7.20 -12.90 -5.45
N THR A 421 -7.71 -14.08 -5.79
CA THR A 421 -8.26 -15.03 -4.81
C THR A 421 -7.17 -15.52 -3.86
N MET A 422 -5.96 -15.78 -4.37
CA MET A 422 -4.79 -16.07 -3.55
C MET A 422 -4.48 -14.90 -2.61
N MET A 423 -4.30 -13.68 -3.14
CA MET A 423 -4.01 -12.47 -2.33
C MET A 423 -5.07 -12.23 -1.24
N LEU A 424 -6.34 -12.48 -1.57
CA LEU A 424 -7.48 -12.36 -0.65
C LEU A 424 -7.51 -13.43 0.44
N ALA A 425 -6.67 -14.46 0.41
CA ALA A 425 -6.59 -15.46 1.47
C ALA A 425 -5.42 -15.22 2.44
N PHE A 426 -4.40 -14.47 2.02
CA PHE A 426 -3.21 -14.18 2.82
C PHE A 426 -3.53 -13.36 4.09
N GLU A 427 -2.70 -13.53 5.12
CA GLU A 427 -2.69 -12.73 6.34
C GLU A 427 -2.44 -11.26 6.01
N GLY A 428 -3.35 -10.38 6.45
CA GLY A 428 -3.32 -8.95 6.16
C GLY A 428 -4.65 -8.39 5.65
N ILE A 429 -4.65 -7.09 5.37
CA ILE A 429 -5.75 -6.34 4.79
C ILE A 429 -5.55 -6.34 3.27
N PRO A 430 -6.52 -6.79 2.46
CA PRO A 430 -6.42 -6.75 1.02
C PRO A 430 -6.67 -5.34 0.46
N ALA A 431 -5.84 -4.93 -0.49
CA ALA A 431 -5.99 -3.71 -1.26
C ALA A 431 -6.08 -4.03 -2.76
N ILE A 432 -7.11 -3.50 -3.41
CA ILE A 432 -7.36 -3.68 -4.84
C ILE A 432 -7.23 -2.32 -5.52
N TYR A 433 -6.41 -2.26 -6.57
CA TYR A 433 -6.26 -1.08 -7.40
C TYR A 433 -7.45 -0.94 -8.35
N SER A 434 -7.98 0.27 -8.52
CA SER A 434 -9.20 0.52 -9.28
C SER A 434 -9.13 0.04 -10.73
N ASN A 435 -7.98 0.17 -11.39
CA ASN A 435 -7.79 -0.39 -12.74
C ASN A 435 -7.77 -1.93 -12.76
N SER A 436 -7.31 -2.59 -11.68
CA SER A 436 -7.43 -4.05 -11.56
C SER A 436 -8.88 -4.48 -11.36
N LEU A 437 -9.67 -3.70 -10.62
CA LEU A 437 -11.09 -4.00 -10.40
C LEU A 437 -11.91 -4.02 -11.72
N ILE A 438 -11.47 -3.28 -12.74
CA ILE A 438 -12.10 -3.19 -14.07
C ILE A 438 -11.43 -4.10 -15.11
N ALA A 439 -10.42 -4.88 -14.71
CA ALA A 439 -9.57 -5.66 -15.63
C ALA A 439 -8.97 -4.79 -16.75
N THR A 440 -8.50 -3.59 -16.41
CA THR A 440 -7.94 -2.64 -17.37
C THR A 440 -6.65 -3.18 -17.97
N SER A 441 -6.58 -3.24 -19.30
CA SER A 441 -5.34 -3.49 -20.05
C SER A 441 -4.41 -2.27 -20.08
N ASN A 442 -3.21 -2.46 -20.63
CA ASN A 442 -2.24 -1.41 -20.81
C ASN A 442 -2.80 -0.22 -21.60
N ASP A 443 -2.68 0.98 -21.04
CA ASP A 443 -3.07 2.22 -21.70
C ASP A 443 -1.94 2.74 -22.62
N TYR A 444 -1.83 2.12 -23.79
CA TYR A 444 -0.86 2.54 -24.80
C TYR A 444 -1.15 3.95 -25.35
N LYS A 445 -2.40 4.44 -25.28
CA LYS A 445 -2.74 5.79 -25.74
C LYS A 445 -2.15 6.83 -24.78
N LEU A 446 -2.34 6.63 -23.48
CA LEU A 446 -1.76 7.50 -22.46
C LEU A 446 -0.23 7.42 -22.48
N PHE A 447 0.34 6.20 -22.58
CA PHE A 447 1.78 6.02 -22.71
C PHE A 447 2.35 6.75 -23.94
N LYS A 448 1.72 6.67 -25.10
CA LYS A 448 2.17 7.39 -26.31
C LYS A 448 2.15 8.90 -26.11
N LYS A 449 1.16 9.42 -25.37
CA LYS A 449 0.99 10.85 -25.07
C LYS A 449 2.02 11.36 -24.06
N THR A 450 2.24 10.65 -22.96
CA THR A 450 3.09 11.11 -21.84
C THR A 450 4.54 10.68 -21.97
N LYS A 451 4.81 9.59 -22.70
CA LYS A 451 6.10 8.87 -22.75
C LYS A 451 6.59 8.33 -21.40
N LEU A 452 5.74 8.37 -20.37
CA LEU A 452 6.05 7.84 -19.04
C LEU A 452 5.61 6.38 -18.94
N ASN A 453 6.53 5.48 -18.59
CA ASN A 453 6.23 4.04 -18.50
C ASN A 453 5.04 3.72 -17.58
N ARG A 454 4.94 4.40 -16.42
CA ARG A 454 3.84 4.24 -15.43
C ARG A 454 2.47 4.63 -16.00
N SER A 455 2.40 5.30 -17.14
CA SER A 455 1.11 5.59 -17.78
C SER A 455 0.39 4.33 -18.28
N LEU A 456 1.10 3.21 -18.49
CA LEU A 456 0.50 1.96 -18.96
C LEU A 456 -0.56 1.41 -18.00
N ASN A 457 -0.42 1.59 -16.69
CA ASN A 457 -1.36 1.09 -15.69
C ASN A 457 -2.21 2.19 -15.02
N ARG A 458 -2.22 3.42 -15.54
CA ARG A 458 -2.88 4.58 -14.93
C ARG A 458 -4.10 5.08 -15.73
N HIS A 459 -4.82 4.20 -16.40
CA HIS A 459 -5.98 4.60 -17.19
C HIS A 459 -7.03 5.37 -16.37
N ARG A 460 -7.70 6.34 -17.03
CA ARG A 460 -8.77 7.18 -16.47
C ARG A 460 -10.00 7.07 -17.35
N TYR A 461 -11.12 6.69 -16.76
CA TYR A 461 -12.36 6.42 -17.47
C TYR A 461 -13.22 7.67 -17.62
N SER A 462 -13.91 7.79 -18.75
CA SER A 462 -15.13 8.61 -18.81
C SER A 462 -16.31 7.85 -18.19
N GLU A 463 -17.35 8.56 -17.75
CA GLU A 463 -18.59 7.91 -17.27
C GLU A 463 -19.20 6.98 -18.32
N LYS A 464 -19.18 7.38 -19.60
CA LYS A 464 -19.69 6.56 -20.70
C LYS A 464 -18.89 5.25 -20.84
N GLU A 465 -17.57 5.34 -20.75
CA GLU A 465 -16.68 4.19 -20.89
C GLU A 465 -16.78 3.22 -19.71
N ILE A 466 -16.82 3.72 -18.47
CA ILE A 466 -16.96 2.83 -17.31
C ILE A 466 -18.34 2.15 -17.32
N ASN A 467 -19.40 2.86 -17.70
CA ASN A 467 -20.74 2.29 -17.80
C ASN A 467 -20.83 1.25 -18.92
N SER A 468 -20.20 1.45 -20.07
CA SER A 468 -20.19 0.42 -21.13
C SER A 468 -19.41 -0.83 -20.73
N LYS A 469 -18.40 -0.70 -19.87
CA LYS A 469 -17.65 -1.83 -19.30
C LYS A 469 -18.37 -2.57 -18.19
N LEU A 470 -19.17 -1.89 -17.37
CA LEU A 470 -19.79 -2.50 -16.19
C LEU A 470 -21.27 -2.85 -16.38
N ASN A 471 -22.00 -2.23 -17.29
CA ASN A 471 -23.42 -2.54 -17.50
C ASN A 471 -23.65 -3.62 -18.57
N VAL A 472 -22.65 -3.92 -19.41
CA VAL A 472 -22.76 -4.92 -20.47
C VAL A 472 -22.24 -6.29 -20.00
N LYS A 473 -23.15 -7.23 -19.79
CA LYS A 473 -22.88 -8.55 -19.17
C LYS A 473 -21.85 -9.40 -19.91
N THR A 474 -21.71 -9.22 -21.23
CA THR A 474 -20.80 -9.99 -22.07
C THR A 474 -19.35 -9.53 -21.97
N THR A 475 -19.10 -8.32 -21.48
CA THR A 475 -17.75 -7.76 -21.37
C THR A 475 -16.91 -8.47 -20.31
N ILE A 476 -15.60 -8.58 -20.57
CA ILE A 476 -14.67 -9.18 -19.61
C ILE A 476 -14.61 -8.37 -18.29
N SER A 477 -14.68 -7.04 -18.39
CA SER A 477 -14.69 -6.14 -17.23
C SER A 477 -15.89 -6.43 -16.31
N HIS A 478 -17.11 -6.55 -16.84
CA HIS A 478 -18.29 -6.91 -16.05
C HIS A 478 -18.12 -8.26 -15.35
N LYS A 479 -17.66 -9.29 -16.08
CA LYS A 479 -17.46 -10.64 -15.53
C LYS A 479 -16.43 -10.66 -14.40
N ILE A 480 -15.26 -10.06 -14.62
CA ILE A 480 -14.18 -9.97 -13.63
C ILE A 480 -14.65 -9.17 -12.42
N PHE A 481 -15.23 -7.99 -12.64
CA PHE A 481 -15.73 -7.11 -11.59
C PHE A 481 -16.69 -7.87 -10.66
N ASN A 482 -17.74 -8.49 -11.22
CA ASN A 482 -18.73 -9.20 -10.42
C ASN A 482 -18.15 -10.41 -9.70
N LYS A 483 -17.22 -11.16 -10.32
CA LYS A 483 -16.56 -12.29 -9.68
C LYS A 483 -15.68 -11.84 -8.52
N LEU A 484 -14.90 -10.77 -8.67
CA LEU A 484 -14.09 -10.19 -7.59
C LEU A 484 -14.95 -9.70 -6.43
N ILE A 485 -16.04 -8.97 -6.73
CA ILE A 485 -16.99 -8.52 -5.70
C ILE A 485 -17.61 -9.72 -4.97
N LYS A 486 -18.00 -10.78 -5.68
CA LYS A 486 -18.52 -12.01 -5.06
C LYS A 486 -17.49 -12.67 -4.13
N ILE A 487 -16.23 -12.80 -4.57
CA ILE A 487 -15.15 -13.38 -3.75
C ILE A 487 -14.91 -12.52 -2.50
N LEU A 488 -14.89 -11.20 -2.64
CA LEU A 488 -14.80 -10.28 -1.51
C LEU A 488 -15.97 -10.49 -0.54
N ASP A 489 -17.21 -10.52 -1.02
CA ASP A 489 -18.39 -10.75 -0.17
C ASP A 489 -18.33 -12.09 0.57
N ILE A 490 -17.76 -13.14 -0.04
CA ILE A 490 -17.51 -14.42 0.62
C ILE A 490 -16.42 -14.28 1.68
N ARG A 491 -15.30 -13.61 1.37
CA ARG A 491 -14.18 -13.37 2.30
C ARG A 491 -14.66 -12.70 3.58
N LYS A 492 -15.48 -11.66 3.46
CA LYS A 492 -16.02 -10.88 4.59
C LYS A 492 -16.87 -11.71 5.56
N LYS A 493 -17.30 -12.90 5.17
CA LYS A 493 -18.09 -13.82 6.00
C LYS A 493 -17.23 -14.83 6.76
N GLN A 494 -15.92 -14.90 6.47
CA GLN A 494 -15.02 -15.87 7.08
C GLN A 494 -14.16 -15.18 8.15
N LYS A 495 -14.47 -15.40 9.43
CA LYS A 495 -13.67 -14.91 10.58
C LYS A 495 -12.19 -15.31 10.48
N ALA A 496 -11.90 -16.49 9.90
CA ALA A 496 -10.52 -16.96 9.72
C ALA A 496 -9.68 -16.09 8.78
N PHE A 497 -10.31 -15.21 7.98
CA PHE A 497 -9.61 -14.23 7.15
C PHE A 497 -9.30 -12.91 7.84
N HIS A 498 -9.57 -12.79 9.15
CA HIS A 498 -9.14 -11.64 9.95
C HIS A 498 -7.64 -11.36 9.76
N PRO A 499 -7.19 -10.09 9.65
CA PRO A 499 -5.78 -9.77 9.38
C PRO A 499 -4.76 -10.33 10.39
N ASN A 500 -5.17 -10.55 11.64
CA ASN A 500 -4.36 -11.22 12.69
C ASN A 500 -4.80 -12.66 13.01
N ALA A 501 -5.59 -13.30 12.16
CA ALA A 501 -5.88 -14.74 12.28
C ALA A 501 -4.66 -15.56 11.87
N THR A 502 -4.44 -16.69 12.54
CA THR A 502 -3.30 -17.60 12.29
C THR A 502 -3.24 -18.00 10.82
N GLN A 503 -2.03 -18.10 10.28
CA GLN A 503 -1.77 -18.62 8.94
C GLN A 503 -0.69 -19.70 9.00
N TYR A 504 -0.88 -20.74 8.19
CA TYR A 504 0.13 -21.77 7.94
C TYR A 504 0.17 -22.11 6.44
N THR A 505 1.37 -22.23 5.89
CA THR A 505 1.58 -22.60 4.47
C THR A 505 1.62 -24.11 4.33
N LEU A 506 0.83 -24.66 3.42
CA LEU A 506 0.73 -26.10 3.18
C LEU A 506 1.73 -26.55 2.11
N ASN A 507 2.25 -27.77 2.26
CA ASN A 507 3.07 -28.41 1.25
C ASN A 507 2.22 -29.38 0.41
N LEU A 508 1.73 -28.91 -0.73
CA LEU A 508 0.86 -29.66 -1.65
C LEU A 508 1.53 -29.92 -3.01
N GLY A 509 2.87 -29.90 -3.04
CA GLY A 509 3.66 -29.97 -4.27
C GLY A 509 3.86 -28.60 -4.94
N SER A 510 4.34 -28.60 -6.18
CA SER A 510 4.73 -27.37 -6.88
C SER A 510 3.61 -26.72 -7.70
N LYS A 511 2.55 -27.47 -8.03
CA LYS A 511 1.43 -27.06 -8.89
C LYS A 511 0.16 -26.66 -8.12
N ILE A 512 0.12 -26.95 -6.82
CA ILE A 512 -0.97 -26.56 -5.92
C ILE A 512 -0.36 -25.72 -4.80
N PHE A 513 -0.81 -24.47 -4.67
CA PHE A 513 -0.50 -23.62 -3.54
C PHE A 513 -1.61 -23.70 -2.50
N GLY A 514 -1.27 -23.77 -1.21
CA GLY A 514 -2.27 -23.85 -0.16
C GLY A 514 -1.85 -23.09 1.09
N ILE A 515 -2.79 -22.41 1.72
CA ILE A 515 -2.65 -21.88 3.08
C ILE A 515 -3.85 -22.31 3.92
N TRP A 516 -3.57 -22.66 5.17
CA TRP A 516 -4.57 -22.83 6.21
C TRP A 516 -4.65 -21.54 7.04
N ARG A 517 -5.87 -21.09 7.31
CA ARG A 517 -6.14 -19.99 8.24
C ARG A 517 -7.05 -20.47 9.37
N GLN A 518 -6.80 -19.97 10.58
CA GLN A 518 -7.65 -20.23 11.74
C GLN A 518 -8.05 -18.92 12.41
N SER A 519 -9.35 -18.74 12.68
CA SER A 519 -9.88 -17.55 13.32
C SER A 519 -9.27 -17.32 14.71
N ILE A 520 -9.31 -16.08 15.19
CA ILE A 520 -8.72 -15.69 16.48
C ILE A 520 -9.38 -16.46 17.65
N ASP A 521 -10.67 -16.73 17.56
CA ASP A 521 -11.45 -17.53 18.51
C ASP A 521 -11.28 -19.05 18.31
N LYS A 522 -10.52 -19.47 17.29
CA LYS A 522 -10.27 -20.87 16.89
C LYS A 522 -11.50 -21.67 16.48
N GLU A 523 -12.66 -21.02 16.31
CA GLU A 523 -13.91 -21.69 15.90
C GLU A 523 -13.93 -22.04 14.40
N GLN A 524 -13.26 -21.24 13.57
CA GLN A 524 -13.24 -21.42 12.14
C GLN A 524 -11.84 -21.79 11.65
N SER A 525 -11.77 -22.87 10.88
CA SER A 525 -10.65 -23.25 10.03
C SER A 525 -11.04 -23.12 8.56
N ILE A 526 -10.15 -22.58 7.73
CA ILE A 526 -10.33 -22.48 6.29
C ILE A 526 -9.04 -22.83 5.55
N PHE A 527 -9.14 -23.73 4.59
CA PHE A 527 -8.06 -24.08 3.67
C PHE A 527 -8.30 -23.36 2.34
N ALA A 528 -7.42 -22.42 2.01
CA ALA A 528 -7.43 -21.76 0.71
C ALA A 528 -6.44 -22.46 -0.22
N ILE A 529 -6.96 -23.26 -1.14
CA ILE A 529 -6.19 -24.13 -2.02
C ILE A 529 -6.38 -23.68 -3.48
N THR A 530 -5.27 -23.53 -4.19
CA THR A 530 -5.25 -23.00 -5.55
C THR A 530 -4.42 -23.88 -6.47
N ASN A 531 -5.01 -24.33 -7.57
CA ASN A 531 -4.25 -24.82 -8.71
C ASN A 531 -3.57 -23.61 -9.38
N ILE A 532 -2.23 -23.61 -9.48
CA ILE A 532 -1.49 -22.47 -10.08
C ILE A 532 -1.06 -22.74 -11.53
N SER A 533 -1.62 -23.76 -12.18
CA SER A 533 -1.20 -24.23 -13.49
C SER A 533 -2.33 -24.31 -14.52
N SER A 534 -1.95 -24.36 -15.79
CA SER A 534 -2.84 -24.53 -16.95
C SER A 534 -3.39 -25.94 -17.12
N THR A 535 -2.98 -26.90 -16.28
CA THR A 535 -3.48 -28.27 -16.30
C THR A 535 -4.36 -28.55 -15.10
N ARG A 536 -5.30 -29.50 -15.24
CA ARG A 536 -6.11 -29.97 -14.12
C ARG A 536 -5.21 -30.58 -13.05
N GLN A 537 -5.52 -30.31 -11.80
CA GLN A 537 -4.81 -30.87 -10.64
C GLN A 537 -5.80 -31.64 -9.76
N ILE A 538 -5.30 -32.63 -9.02
CA ILE A 538 -6.11 -33.41 -8.07
C ILE A 538 -5.59 -33.11 -6.67
N LEU A 539 -6.45 -32.54 -5.84
CA LEU A 539 -6.20 -32.32 -4.43
C LEU A 539 -6.61 -33.57 -3.64
N ASP A 540 -5.67 -34.18 -2.95
CA ASP A 540 -5.93 -35.23 -1.97
C ASP A 540 -6.33 -34.58 -0.63
N LEU A 541 -7.59 -34.76 -0.23
CA LEU A 541 -8.13 -34.15 0.98
C LEU A 541 -7.50 -34.71 2.25
N ARG A 542 -6.91 -35.92 2.22
CA ARG A 542 -6.20 -36.51 3.37
C ARG A 542 -4.92 -35.75 3.72
N LYS A 543 -4.42 -34.91 2.81
CA LYS A 543 -3.29 -34.00 3.07
C LYS A 543 -3.72 -32.72 3.80
N LEU A 544 -5.03 -32.52 3.96
CA LEU A 544 -5.59 -31.45 4.75
C LEU A 544 -6.01 -32.03 6.10
N ASN A 545 -5.72 -31.32 7.19
CA ASN A 545 -6.16 -31.69 8.53
C ASN A 545 -7.65 -31.36 8.71
N ILE A 546 -8.51 -31.98 7.90
CA ILE A 546 -9.96 -31.89 7.97
C ILE A 546 -10.43 -32.65 9.21
N ILE A 547 -11.26 -32.01 10.01
CA ILE A 547 -11.76 -32.60 11.26
C ILE A 547 -13.02 -33.41 10.94
N ASP A 548 -13.00 -34.72 11.20
CA ASP A 548 -14.04 -35.67 10.78
C ASP A 548 -15.43 -35.42 11.40
N ASN A 549 -15.48 -34.86 12.61
CA ASN A 549 -16.73 -34.57 13.31
C ASN A 549 -17.35 -33.22 12.90
N GLU A 550 -16.79 -32.55 11.90
CA GLU A 550 -17.30 -31.29 11.37
C GLU A 550 -17.77 -31.42 9.92
N LYS A 551 -18.72 -30.55 9.53
CA LYS A 551 -19.13 -30.41 8.14
C LYS A 551 -18.24 -29.39 7.44
N TRP A 552 -17.72 -29.74 6.27
CA TRP A 552 -16.83 -28.89 5.49
C TRP A 552 -17.47 -28.47 4.17
N PHE A 553 -17.17 -27.25 3.74
CA PHE A 553 -17.79 -26.62 2.58
C PHE A 553 -16.75 -25.88 1.76
N ASP A 554 -16.78 -26.04 0.44
CA ASP A 554 -16.16 -25.09 -0.47
C ASP A 554 -17.10 -23.89 -0.67
N VAL A 555 -16.77 -22.76 -0.05
CA VAL A 555 -17.60 -21.55 -0.13
C VAL A 555 -17.46 -20.80 -1.45
N LEU A 556 -16.43 -21.07 -2.27
CA LEU A 556 -16.28 -20.48 -3.60
C LEU A 556 -17.04 -21.27 -4.67
N GLY A 557 -16.94 -22.60 -4.62
CA GLY A 557 -17.67 -23.55 -5.46
C GLY A 557 -19.13 -23.76 -5.04
N ASN A 558 -19.49 -23.42 -3.80
CA ASN A 558 -20.78 -23.72 -3.18
C ASN A 558 -21.07 -25.22 -3.11
N ILE A 559 -20.08 -26.00 -2.66
CA ILE A 559 -20.12 -27.46 -2.59
C ILE A 559 -19.98 -27.88 -1.12
N THR A 560 -20.80 -28.83 -0.66
CA THR A 560 -20.60 -29.51 0.63
C THR A 560 -19.72 -30.72 0.41
N LEU A 561 -18.65 -30.87 1.20
CA LEU A 561 -17.77 -32.02 1.13
C LEU A 561 -18.37 -33.14 1.99
N SER A 562 -18.58 -34.32 1.40
CA SER A 562 -18.96 -35.52 2.15
C SER A 562 -17.72 -36.15 2.81
N ASN A 563 -17.90 -36.86 3.92
CA ASN A 563 -16.80 -37.54 4.62
C ASN A 563 -16.12 -38.62 3.76
N GLU A 564 -16.81 -39.14 2.75
CA GLU A 564 -16.28 -40.13 1.81
C GLU A 564 -15.44 -39.51 0.68
N MET A 565 -15.54 -38.19 0.48
CA MET A 565 -14.81 -37.49 -0.57
C MET A 565 -13.32 -37.48 -0.23
N LYS A 566 -12.52 -38.20 -1.03
CA LYS A 566 -11.05 -38.27 -0.87
C LYS A 566 -10.30 -37.28 -1.75
N PHE A 567 -10.90 -36.87 -2.86
CA PHE A 567 -10.26 -36.06 -3.89
C PHE A 567 -11.14 -34.90 -4.36
N VAL A 568 -10.51 -33.76 -4.64
CA VAL A 568 -11.14 -32.60 -5.29
C VAL A 568 -10.39 -32.32 -6.59
N HIS A 569 -11.11 -32.28 -7.71
CA HIS A 569 -10.54 -31.91 -9.00
C HIS A 569 -10.54 -30.39 -9.14
N LEU A 570 -9.37 -29.82 -9.39
CA LEU A 570 -9.19 -28.39 -9.59
C LEU A 570 -8.95 -28.14 -11.09
N ALA A 571 -9.84 -27.36 -11.70
CA ALA A 571 -9.66 -26.83 -13.05
C ALA A 571 -8.41 -25.94 -13.12
N PRO A 572 -7.88 -25.66 -14.32
CA PRO A 572 -6.78 -24.72 -14.50
C PRO A 572 -7.03 -23.39 -13.77
N TYR A 573 -6.10 -22.99 -12.90
CA TYR A 573 -6.18 -21.76 -12.11
C TYR A 573 -7.38 -21.65 -11.14
N GLU A 574 -8.05 -22.76 -10.84
CA GLU A 574 -9.15 -22.78 -9.89
C GLU A 574 -8.65 -22.63 -8.44
N THR A 575 -9.43 -21.93 -7.63
CA THR A 575 -9.23 -21.81 -6.18
C THR A 575 -10.48 -22.24 -5.45
N THR A 576 -10.29 -23.06 -4.41
CA THR A 576 -11.33 -23.53 -3.50
C THR A 576 -11.04 -23.04 -2.09
N TRP A 577 -12.08 -22.68 -1.34
CA TRP A 577 -11.98 -22.26 0.07
C TRP A 577 -12.78 -23.22 0.93
N ILE A 578 -12.10 -24.24 1.45
CA ILE A 578 -12.71 -25.34 2.21
C ILE A 578 -12.74 -24.95 3.69
N THR A 579 -13.92 -24.76 4.26
CA THR A 579 -14.12 -24.25 5.63
C THR A 579 -15.11 -25.09 6.42
N ASN A 580 -14.89 -25.19 7.74
CA ASN A 580 -15.79 -25.85 8.70
C ASN A 580 -16.97 -24.93 9.14
N TYR A 581 -17.02 -23.71 8.63
CA TYR A 581 -17.98 -22.68 9.05
C TYR A 581 -18.82 -22.18 7.88
N THR A 582 -20.14 -22.17 8.10
CA THR A 582 -21.13 -21.46 7.27
C THR A 582 -22.02 -20.59 8.16
N LYS A 583 -22.56 -19.50 7.62
CA LYS A 583 -23.36 -18.54 8.39
C LYS A 583 -24.65 -19.16 8.97
N GLU A 584 -25.15 -20.25 8.39
CA GLU A 584 -26.31 -21.02 8.87
C GLU A 584 -26.05 -21.69 10.23
N ARG A 585 -24.79 -22.02 10.56
CA ARG A 585 -24.41 -22.59 11.87
C ARG A 585 -24.70 -21.63 13.04
N ASN A 586 -24.76 -20.31 12.81
CA ASN A 586 -25.09 -19.32 13.86
C ASN A 586 -26.59 -19.15 14.13
N VAL A 587 -27.46 -19.58 13.21
CA VAL A 587 -28.92 -19.49 13.42
C VAL A 587 -29.44 -20.64 14.28
N LYS A 588 -28.70 -21.76 14.35
CA LYS A 588 -29.03 -22.92 15.19
C LYS A 588 -28.39 -22.92 16.59
N LYS A 589 -27.69 -21.84 16.97
CA LYS A 589 -27.02 -21.67 18.28
C LYS A 589 -27.59 -20.52 19.13
N LEU A 590 -28.64 -19.86 18.65
CA LEU A 590 -29.52 -18.95 19.38
C LEU A 590 -30.89 -19.63 19.47
#